data_AF-A0A953XXI0-F1
#
_entry.id   AF-A0A953XXI0-F1
#
_cell.length_a   1.000
_cell.length_b   1.000
_cell.length_c   1.000
_cell.angle_alpha   90.00
_cell.angle_beta   90.00
_cell.angle_gamma   90.00
#
_symmetry.space_group_name_H-M   'P 1'
#
loop_
_entity.id
_entity.type
_entity.pdbx_description
1 polymer ?
#
loop_
_entity_poly.entity_id
_entity_poly.type
_entity_poly.pdbx_seq_one_letter_code
_entity_poly.pdbx_strand_id
1 'polypeptide(L)'
;TRTELSQVKTVTLTNSSRTSVALTKVILHEAGATPEYIDADVTADDLHDRTEDAVLLIGDQCLRARNLDTDRVFVDLASEWKLLTGLPFIFAVWTGPKNQLTETLHKRLRQAYLESRALSFDLVRYAGMDTGWSEADLARYLEEIIIHEPNAECFKGLLEFARRAAELDLVPKSAVDKVLDVLRG
;
A
#
# COMPACT_ATOMS: atom_id res chain seq x y z
N THR A 1 15.78 0.06 0.41
CA THR A 1 16.62 -0.83 1.24
C THR A 1 18.08 -0.60 0.89
N ARG A 2 19.03 -0.98 1.74
CA ARG A 2 20.47 -0.96 1.43
C ARG A 2 21.06 -2.34 1.12
N THR A 3 20.23 -3.37 1.26
CA THR A 3 20.60 -4.77 1.14
C THR A 3 19.45 -5.54 0.52
N GLU A 4 19.72 -6.77 0.10
CA GLU A 4 18.71 -7.73 -0.35
C GLU A 4 17.67 -7.99 0.76
N LEU A 5 16.41 -8.23 0.38
CA LEU A 5 15.31 -8.38 1.33
C LEU A 5 15.59 -9.45 2.39
N SER A 6 16.21 -10.58 2.00
CA SER A 6 16.58 -11.69 2.89
C SER A 6 17.68 -11.35 3.90
N GLN A 7 18.42 -10.25 3.68
CA GLN A 7 19.53 -9.81 4.51
C GLN A 7 19.18 -8.60 5.39
N VAL A 8 17.96 -8.06 5.28
CA VAL A 8 17.49 -6.94 6.09
C VAL A 8 17.44 -7.35 7.57
N LYS A 9 18.12 -6.59 8.44
CA LYS A 9 18.16 -6.81 9.89
C LYS A 9 17.45 -5.72 10.68
N THR A 10 17.34 -4.51 10.14
CA THR A 10 16.68 -3.38 10.78
C THR A 10 15.73 -2.67 9.82
N VAL A 11 14.50 -2.41 10.28
CA VAL A 11 13.47 -1.75 9.47
C VAL A 11 12.80 -0.64 10.28
N THR A 12 12.87 0.58 9.79
CA THR A 12 12.02 1.65 10.32
C THR A 12 10.64 1.57 9.67
N LEU A 13 9.60 1.50 10.50
CA LEU A 13 8.21 1.43 10.07
C LEU A 13 7.48 2.74 10.36
N THR A 14 6.72 3.22 9.38
CA THR A 14 5.82 4.37 9.57
C THR A 14 4.59 4.00 10.41
N ASN A 15 4.19 4.90 11.30
CA ASN A 15 2.94 4.78 12.06
C ASN A 15 1.69 5.09 11.24
N SER A 16 1.86 5.56 10.00
CA SER A 16 0.78 6.10 9.18
C SER A 16 0.02 5.06 8.35
N SER A 17 0.43 3.78 8.35
CA SER A 17 -0.32 2.70 7.67
C SER A 17 -0.12 1.32 8.28
N ARG A 18 -1.20 0.80 8.88
CA ARG A 18 -1.27 -0.58 9.38
C ARG A 18 -1.13 -1.62 8.25
N THR A 19 -1.73 -1.37 7.09
CA THR A 19 -1.67 -2.29 5.95
C THR A 19 -0.25 -2.43 5.40
N SER A 20 0.44 -1.30 5.18
CA SER A 20 1.79 -1.32 4.59
C SER A 20 2.82 -1.90 5.56
N VAL A 21 2.67 -1.63 6.86
CA VAL A 21 3.45 -2.27 7.92
C VAL A 21 3.29 -3.79 7.86
N ALA A 22 2.04 -4.28 7.85
CA ALA A 22 1.79 -5.71 7.83
C ALA A 22 2.29 -6.37 6.54
N LEU A 23 2.09 -5.73 5.38
CA LEU A 23 2.62 -6.22 4.10
C LEU A 23 4.15 -6.29 4.08
N THR A 24 4.83 -5.26 4.62
CA THR A 24 6.31 -5.26 4.75
C THR A 24 6.79 -6.43 5.58
N LYS A 25 6.14 -6.69 6.72
CA LYS A 25 6.47 -7.82 7.60
C LYS A 25 6.27 -9.18 6.90
N VAL A 26 5.18 -9.32 6.15
CA VAL A 26 4.93 -10.52 5.33
C VAL A 26 6.02 -10.71 4.28
N ILE A 27 6.32 -9.69 3.46
CA ILE A 27 7.32 -9.79 2.39
C ILE A 27 8.71 -10.15 2.94
N LEU A 28 9.12 -9.50 4.03
CA LEU A 28 10.43 -9.77 4.64
C LEU A 28 10.49 -11.17 5.28
N HIS A 29 9.41 -11.63 5.92
CA HIS A 29 9.33 -12.99 6.44
C HIS A 29 9.46 -14.03 5.33
N GLU A 30 8.75 -13.84 4.21
CA GLU A 30 8.79 -14.75 3.06
C GLU A 30 10.13 -14.72 2.34
N ALA A 31 10.84 -13.59 2.37
CA ALA A 31 12.22 -13.48 1.92
C ALA A 31 13.23 -14.17 2.86
N GLY A 32 12.79 -14.66 4.02
CA GLY A 32 13.63 -15.32 5.03
C GLY A 32 14.31 -14.37 6.02
N ALA A 33 13.92 -13.09 6.04
CA ALA A 33 14.44 -12.11 6.98
C ALA A 33 13.64 -12.07 8.29
N THR A 34 14.34 -11.80 9.39
CA THR A 34 13.77 -11.62 10.73
C THR A 34 14.31 -10.33 11.36
N PRO A 35 13.94 -9.15 10.83
CA PRO A 35 14.52 -7.89 11.28
C PRO A 35 13.92 -7.41 12.61
N GLU A 36 14.67 -6.55 13.27
CA GLU A 36 14.15 -5.67 14.31
C GLU A 36 13.37 -4.51 13.68
N TYR A 37 12.16 -4.26 14.19
CA TYR A 37 11.28 -3.21 13.71
C TYR A 37 11.30 -2.02 14.65
N ILE A 38 11.49 -0.83 14.10
CA ILE A 38 11.54 0.43 14.84
C ILE A 38 10.40 1.31 14.33
N ASP A 39 9.41 1.57 15.17
CA ASP A 39 8.32 2.48 14.82
C ASP A 39 8.79 3.94 14.94
N ALA A 40 8.65 4.71 13.86
CA ALA A 40 8.96 6.13 13.85
C ALA A 40 8.05 6.88 12.87
N ASP A 41 7.86 8.18 13.12
CA ASP A 41 7.37 9.06 12.06
C ASP A 41 8.56 9.38 11.15
N VAL A 42 8.45 9.01 9.88
CA VAL A 42 9.55 9.10 8.91
C VAL A 42 9.03 9.72 7.63
N THR A 43 9.76 10.72 7.18
CA THR A 43 9.53 11.44 5.93
C THR A 43 10.63 11.12 4.93
N ALA A 44 10.45 11.56 3.68
CA ALA A 44 11.48 11.43 2.65
C ALA A 44 12.79 12.14 3.08
N ASP A 45 12.68 13.27 3.77
CA ASP A 45 13.81 14.12 4.13
C ASP A 45 14.71 13.48 5.21
N ASP A 46 14.17 12.51 5.96
CA ASP A 46 14.92 11.77 7.00
C ASP A 46 15.84 10.68 6.42
N LEU A 47 15.67 10.29 5.14
CA LEU A 47 16.29 9.06 4.60
C LEU A 47 17.82 9.07 4.64
N HIS A 48 18.45 10.24 4.52
CA HIS A 48 19.90 10.40 4.51
C HIS A 48 20.53 10.05 5.86
N ASP A 49 19.92 10.53 6.95
CA ASP A 49 20.46 10.39 8.31
C ASP A 49 20.14 9.04 8.95
N ARG A 50 19.25 8.25 8.32
CA ARG A 50 18.82 6.93 8.78
C ARG A 50 19.88 5.88 8.51
N THR A 51 20.23 5.08 9.50
CA THR A 51 21.24 4.02 9.40
C THR A 51 20.63 2.63 9.16
N GLU A 52 19.32 2.48 9.34
CA GLU A 52 18.59 1.22 9.21
C GLU A 52 18.65 0.65 7.78
N ASP A 53 18.62 -0.68 7.66
CA ASP A 53 18.75 -1.39 6.38
C ASP A 53 17.58 -1.07 5.44
N ALA A 54 16.39 -0.90 5.99
CA ALA A 54 15.19 -0.51 5.26
C ALA A 54 14.35 0.52 6.03
N VAL A 55 13.61 1.32 5.27
CA VAL A 55 12.67 2.32 5.78
C VAL A 55 11.39 2.18 4.97
N LEU A 56 10.25 2.05 5.65
CA LEU A 56 8.93 2.03 5.03
C LEU A 56 8.39 3.45 4.93
N LEU A 57 8.22 3.93 3.69
CA LEU A 57 7.49 5.16 3.37
C LEU A 57 6.20 4.83 2.63
N ILE A 58 5.17 5.66 2.82
CA ILE A 58 3.86 5.52 2.16
C ILE A 58 3.38 6.88 1.65
N GLY A 59 2.38 6.86 0.76
CA GLY A 59 1.74 8.07 0.24
C GLY A 59 2.74 9.05 -0.37
N ASP A 60 2.51 10.34 -0.20
CA ASP A 60 3.33 11.37 -0.85
C ASP A 60 4.80 11.33 -0.41
N GLN A 61 5.09 10.82 0.79
CA GLN A 61 6.47 10.66 1.25
C GLN A 61 7.23 9.62 0.42
N CYS A 62 6.58 8.52 0.01
CA CYS A 62 7.25 7.55 -0.87
C CYS A 62 7.44 8.09 -2.28
N LEU A 63 6.52 8.94 -2.75
CA LEU A 63 6.63 9.63 -4.04
C LEU A 63 7.80 10.62 -4.01
N ARG A 64 7.84 11.52 -3.02
CA ARG A 64 8.92 12.50 -2.82
C ARG A 64 10.29 11.83 -2.73
N ALA A 65 10.39 10.73 -1.99
CA ALA A 65 11.62 9.99 -1.82
C ALA A 65 12.24 9.52 -3.14
N ARG A 66 11.43 9.19 -4.17
CA ARG A 66 11.94 8.73 -5.47
C ARG A 66 12.80 9.75 -6.21
N ASN A 67 12.64 11.04 -5.88
CA ASN A 67 13.39 12.13 -6.48
C ASN A 67 14.64 12.50 -5.66
N LEU A 68 14.85 11.88 -4.51
CA LEU A 68 16.02 12.12 -3.68
C LEU A 68 17.19 11.26 -4.15
N ASP A 69 18.38 11.87 -4.13
CA ASP A 69 19.62 11.12 -4.28
C ASP A 69 19.88 10.36 -2.98
N THR A 70 19.77 9.05 -3.03
CA THR A 70 19.92 8.16 -1.88
C THR A 70 20.65 6.88 -2.31
N ASP A 71 21.44 6.33 -1.39
CA ASP A 71 22.10 5.04 -1.54
C ASP A 71 21.14 3.84 -1.41
N ARG A 72 19.84 4.12 -1.26
CA ARG A 72 18.80 3.12 -1.05
C ARG A 72 18.14 2.70 -2.37
N VAL A 73 17.93 1.40 -2.52
CA VAL A 73 17.10 0.82 -3.58
C VAL A 73 15.61 0.97 -3.21
N PHE A 74 14.79 1.45 -4.15
CA PHE A 74 13.35 1.52 -3.97
C PHE A 74 12.70 0.16 -4.25
N VAL A 75 11.97 -0.34 -3.26
CA VAL A 75 11.21 -1.60 -3.36
C VAL A 75 9.73 -1.26 -3.34
N ASP A 76 9.03 -1.68 -4.39
CA ASP A 76 7.58 -1.51 -4.50
C ASP A 76 6.86 -2.71 -3.88
N LEU A 77 6.18 -2.50 -2.75
CA LEU A 77 5.54 -3.60 -2.01
C LEU A 77 4.47 -4.32 -2.82
N ALA A 78 3.76 -3.63 -3.72
CA ALA A 78 2.75 -4.27 -4.57
C ALA A 78 3.40 -5.17 -5.63
N SER A 79 4.56 -4.76 -6.13
CA SER A 79 5.37 -5.54 -7.06
C SER A 79 5.96 -6.78 -6.37
N GLU A 80 6.53 -6.63 -5.18
CA GLU A 80 7.01 -7.77 -4.38
C GLU A 80 5.88 -8.74 -4.03
N TRP A 81 4.70 -8.22 -3.66
CA TRP A 81 3.51 -9.05 -3.46
C TRP A 81 3.11 -9.82 -4.71
N LYS A 82 3.14 -9.16 -5.88
CA LYS A 82 2.83 -9.78 -7.17
C LYS A 82 3.86 -10.84 -7.54
N LEU A 83 5.13 -10.62 -7.26
CA LEU A 83 6.20 -11.61 -7.47
C LEU A 83 6.01 -12.84 -6.56
N LEU A 84 5.69 -12.61 -5.28
CA LEU A 84 5.47 -13.67 -4.31
C LEU A 84 4.23 -14.52 -4.62
N THR A 85 3.12 -13.88 -4.99
CA THR A 85 1.80 -14.55 -5.02
C THR A 85 1.18 -14.68 -6.41
N GLY A 86 1.67 -13.91 -7.38
CA GLY A 86 0.99 -13.75 -8.67
C GLY A 86 -0.32 -12.97 -8.60
N LEU A 87 -0.70 -12.40 -7.45
CA LEU A 87 -1.98 -11.72 -7.23
C LEU A 87 -1.80 -10.19 -7.12
N PRO A 88 -2.82 -9.38 -7.47
CA PRO A 88 -2.83 -7.95 -7.15
C PRO A 88 -3.02 -7.73 -5.62
N PHE A 89 -2.62 -6.56 -5.13
CA PHE A 89 -2.74 -6.18 -3.71
C PHE A 89 -3.82 -5.11 -3.50
N ILE A 90 -4.61 -5.24 -2.43
CA ILE A 90 -5.59 -4.23 -2.01
C ILE A 90 -5.04 -3.47 -0.79
N PHE A 91 -4.67 -2.19 -0.98
CA PHE A 91 -4.19 -1.36 0.13
C PHE A 91 -5.31 -0.82 1.02
N ALA A 92 -6.47 -0.51 0.43
CA ALA A 92 -7.59 0.09 1.15
C ALA A 92 -8.92 -0.33 0.54
N VAL A 93 -9.94 -0.39 1.40
CA VAL A 93 -11.34 -0.61 1.04
C VAL A 93 -12.22 0.37 1.81
N TRP A 94 -13.31 0.80 1.20
CA TRP A 94 -14.37 1.51 1.89
C TRP A 94 -15.26 0.49 2.59
N THR A 95 -15.41 0.59 3.90
CA THR A 95 -16.23 -0.33 4.70
C THR A 95 -17.19 0.47 5.59
N GLY A 96 -18.32 -0.14 5.92
CA GLY A 96 -19.32 0.46 6.79
C GLY A 96 -20.35 -0.56 7.25
N PRO A 97 -21.21 -0.19 8.22
CA PRO A 97 -22.30 -1.06 8.67
C PRO A 97 -23.22 -1.45 7.51
N LYS A 98 -23.60 -2.73 7.40
CA LYS A 98 -24.43 -3.24 6.27
C LYS A 98 -25.70 -2.41 6.04
N ASN A 99 -26.35 -1.93 7.11
CA ASN A 99 -27.56 -1.11 7.03
C ASN A 99 -27.33 0.33 6.53
N GLN A 100 -26.09 0.80 6.48
CA GLN A 100 -25.73 2.13 5.97
C GLN A 100 -25.21 2.10 4.53
N LEU A 101 -24.78 0.93 4.04
CA LEU A 101 -24.30 0.71 2.67
C LEU A 101 -25.49 0.60 1.70
N THR A 102 -26.20 1.71 1.50
CA THR A 102 -27.38 1.78 0.62
C THR A 102 -26.99 1.92 -0.86
N GLU A 103 -27.87 1.49 -1.75
CA GLU A 103 -27.76 1.74 -3.20
C GLU A 103 -27.59 3.23 -3.53
N THR A 104 -28.25 4.12 -2.80
CA THR A 104 -28.12 5.56 -2.98
C THR A 104 -26.70 6.03 -2.63
N LEU A 105 -26.12 5.55 -1.52
CA LEU A 105 -24.74 5.88 -1.15
C LEU A 105 -23.76 5.36 -2.19
N HIS A 106 -23.93 4.11 -2.65
CA HIS A 106 -23.10 3.53 -3.70
C HIS A 106 -23.14 4.39 -4.98
N LYS A 107 -24.34 4.71 -5.49
CA LYS A 107 -24.49 5.56 -6.69
C LYS A 107 -23.82 6.92 -6.53
N ARG A 108 -23.94 7.55 -5.36
CA ARG A 108 -23.28 8.85 -5.08
C ARG A 108 -21.76 8.74 -5.08
N LEU A 109 -21.19 7.72 -4.44
CA LEU A 109 -19.74 7.50 -4.44
C LEU A 109 -19.22 7.18 -5.84
N ARG A 110 -19.93 6.34 -6.60
CA ARG A 110 -19.60 6.02 -7.99
C ARG A 110 -19.63 7.27 -8.87
N GLN A 111 -20.65 8.11 -8.72
CA GLN A 111 -20.76 9.37 -9.45
C GLN A 111 -19.60 10.32 -9.12
N ALA A 112 -19.27 10.49 -7.83
CA ALA A 112 -18.15 11.33 -7.41
C ALA A 112 -16.80 10.83 -7.97
N TYR A 113 -16.61 9.50 -8.05
CA TYR A 113 -15.43 8.91 -8.69
C TYR A 113 -15.39 9.19 -10.21
N LEU A 114 -16.50 9.07 -10.92
CA LEU A 114 -16.54 9.37 -12.35
C LEU A 114 -16.30 10.86 -12.62
N GLU A 115 -16.84 11.75 -11.78
CA GLU A 115 -16.58 13.20 -11.84
C GLU A 115 -15.11 13.53 -11.58
N SER A 116 -14.47 12.86 -10.61
CA SER A 116 -13.03 13.09 -10.35
C SER A 116 -12.16 12.64 -11.53
N ARG A 117 -12.53 11.56 -12.23
CA ARG A 117 -11.85 11.13 -13.46
C ARG A 117 -11.98 12.16 -14.58
N ALA A 118 -13.09 12.88 -14.67
CA ALA A 118 -13.26 13.96 -15.65
C ALA A 118 -12.42 15.22 -15.33
N LEU A 119 -12.01 15.37 -14.06
CA LEU A 119 -11.17 16.46 -13.56
C LEU A 119 -9.69 16.06 -13.41
N SER A 120 -9.28 14.91 -13.96
CA SER A 120 -7.98 14.30 -13.63
C SER A 120 -6.80 15.22 -13.91
N PHE A 121 -6.84 16.02 -14.98
CA PHE A 121 -5.80 17.00 -15.30
C PHE A 121 -5.58 18.04 -14.19
N ASP A 122 -6.65 18.66 -13.68
CA ASP A 122 -6.52 19.67 -12.62
C ASP A 122 -6.08 19.05 -11.30
N LEU A 123 -6.54 17.82 -10.99
CA LEU A 123 -6.12 17.07 -9.82
C LEU A 123 -4.64 16.69 -9.88
N VAL A 124 -4.17 16.22 -11.04
CA VAL A 124 -2.76 15.89 -11.29
C VAL A 124 -1.89 17.12 -11.11
N ARG A 125 -2.29 18.26 -11.71
CA ARG A 125 -1.54 19.52 -11.58
C ARG A 125 -1.46 20.00 -10.13
N TYR A 126 -2.57 19.92 -9.39
CA TYR A 126 -2.58 20.26 -7.97
C TYR A 126 -1.67 19.33 -7.15
N ALA A 127 -1.77 18.01 -7.35
CA ALA A 127 -0.95 17.03 -6.64
C ALA A 127 0.56 17.14 -6.99
N GLY A 128 0.90 17.59 -8.20
CA GLY A 128 2.28 17.82 -8.62
C GLY A 128 3.01 18.86 -7.77
N MET A 129 2.29 19.83 -7.21
CA MET A 129 2.88 20.89 -6.38
C MET A 129 3.52 20.35 -5.09
N ASP A 130 2.94 19.29 -4.51
CA ASP A 130 3.36 18.78 -3.19
C ASP A 130 4.21 17.50 -3.26
N THR A 131 4.15 16.76 -4.38
CA THR A 131 4.81 15.45 -4.54
C THR A 131 6.16 15.51 -5.26
N GLY A 132 6.39 16.56 -6.07
CA GLY A 132 7.58 16.70 -6.91
C GLY A 132 7.61 15.75 -8.12
N TRP A 133 6.54 15.02 -8.39
CA TRP A 133 6.42 14.16 -9.57
C TRP A 133 5.98 14.95 -10.80
N SER A 134 6.35 14.46 -11.99
CA SER A 134 5.84 15.02 -13.23
C SER A 134 4.33 14.77 -13.35
N GLU A 135 3.62 15.68 -14.03
CA GLU A 135 2.18 15.50 -14.30
C GLU A 135 1.92 14.16 -15.04
N ALA A 136 2.82 13.75 -15.94
CA ALA A 136 2.71 12.48 -16.66
C ALA A 136 2.82 11.27 -15.71
N ASP A 137 3.76 11.28 -14.76
CA ASP A 137 3.91 10.19 -13.81
C ASP A 137 2.75 10.11 -12.82
N LEU A 138 2.21 11.26 -12.38
CA LEU A 138 1.03 11.32 -11.52
C LEU A 138 -0.23 10.85 -12.25
N ALA A 139 -0.42 11.26 -13.50
CA ALA A 139 -1.52 10.78 -14.33
C ALA A 139 -1.45 9.25 -14.47
N ARG A 140 -0.28 8.71 -14.81
CA ARG A 140 -0.07 7.25 -14.87
C ARG A 140 -0.35 6.57 -13.52
N TYR A 141 0.11 7.15 -12.42
CA TYR A 141 -0.11 6.59 -11.09
C TYR A 141 -1.60 6.53 -10.73
N LEU A 142 -2.32 7.63 -10.90
CA LEU A 142 -3.74 7.74 -10.53
C LEU A 142 -4.67 7.02 -11.50
N GLU A 143 -4.32 6.93 -12.78
CA GLU A 143 -5.23 6.44 -13.82
C GLU A 143 -4.95 5.00 -14.26
N GLU A 144 -3.69 4.55 -14.18
CA GLU A 144 -3.26 3.24 -14.71
C GLU A 144 -2.74 2.30 -13.62
N ILE A 145 -2.02 2.82 -12.60
CA ILE A 145 -1.43 1.99 -11.54
C ILE A 145 -2.46 1.68 -10.45
N ILE A 146 -3.22 2.69 -9.99
CA ILE A 146 -4.26 2.49 -8.98
C ILE A 146 -5.53 1.93 -9.61
N ILE A 147 -5.98 0.78 -9.12
CA ILE A 147 -7.24 0.15 -9.50
C ILE A 147 -8.28 0.46 -8.42
N HIS A 148 -9.27 1.30 -8.75
CA HIS A 148 -10.34 1.69 -7.83
C HIS A 148 -11.52 0.70 -7.81
N GLU A 149 -11.72 -0.08 -8.87
CA GLU A 149 -12.76 -1.11 -8.96
C GLU A 149 -12.11 -2.50 -8.84
N PRO A 150 -12.02 -3.09 -7.62
CA PRO A 150 -11.40 -4.39 -7.43
C PRO A 150 -12.24 -5.49 -8.09
N ASN A 151 -11.57 -6.43 -8.74
CA ASN A 151 -12.19 -7.60 -9.36
C ASN A 151 -12.00 -8.86 -8.48
N ALA A 152 -12.45 -10.01 -8.96
CA ALA A 152 -12.33 -11.28 -8.22
C ALA A 152 -10.87 -11.65 -7.88
N GLU A 153 -9.89 -11.35 -8.74
CA GLU A 153 -8.46 -11.59 -8.47
C GLU A 153 -7.94 -10.68 -7.34
N CYS A 154 -8.40 -9.42 -7.28
CA CYS A 154 -8.10 -8.51 -6.17
C CYS A 154 -8.55 -9.09 -4.83
N PHE A 155 -9.73 -9.68 -4.77
CA PHE A 155 -10.20 -10.29 -3.53
C PHE A 155 -9.51 -11.62 -3.19
N LYS A 156 -9.04 -12.39 -4.18
CA LYS A 156 -8.13 -13.51 -3.92
C LYS A 156 -6.83 -13.02 -3.27
N GLY A 157 -6.28 -11.91 -3.77
CA GLY A 157 -5.12 -11.24 -3.17
C GLY A 157 -5.37 -10.80 -1.72
N LEU A 158 -6.53 -10.18 -1.45
CA LEU A 158 -6.91 -9.79 -0.09
C LEU A 158 -7.03 -10.99 0.86
N LEU A 159 -7.63 -12.08 0.40
CA LEU A 159 -7.77 -13.31 1.18
C LEU A 159 -6.40 -13.94 1.49
N GLU A 160 -5.52 -13.99 0.49
CA GLU A 160 -4.16 -14.51 0.64
C GLU A 160 -3.34 -13.65 1.62
N PHE A 161 -3.47 -12.33 1.53
CA PHE A 161 -2.84 -11.42 2.49
C PHE A 161 -3.35 -11.65 3.91
N ALA A 162 -4.67 -11.80 4.10
CA ALA A 162 -5.26 -12.05 5.40
C ALA A 162 -4.74 -13.36 6.04
N ARG A 163 -4.52 -14.42 5.25
CA ARG A 163 -3.95 -15.68 5.73
C ARG A 163 -2.52 -15.52 6.23
N ARG A 164 -1.63 -14.97 5.40
CA ARG A 164 -0.21 -14.77 5.76
C ARG A 164 -0.06 -13.82 6.93
N ALA A 165 -0.83 -12.73 6.96
CA ALA A 165 -0.84 -11.81 8.08
C ALA A 165 -1.34 -12.47 9.37
N ALA A 166 -2.30 -13.39 9.30
CA ALA A 166 -2.79 -14.13 10.47
C ALA A 166 -1.80 -15.20 10.96
N GLU A 167 -1.05 -15.83 10.05
CA GLU A 167 0.03 -16.78 10.40
C GLU A 167 1.17 -16.10 11.16
N LEU A 168 1.41 -14.81 10.88
CA LEU A 168 2.39 -13.98 11.58
C LEU A 168 1.80 -13.20 12.77
N ASP A 169 0.58 -13.52 13.20
CA ASP A 169 -0.14 -12.85 14.29
C ASP A 169 -0.26 -11.31 14.13
N LEU A 170 -0.19 -10.80 12.89
CA LEU A 170 -0.35 -9.38 12.56
C LEU A 170 -1.82 -8.94 12.55
N VAL A 171 -2.72 -9.90 12.33
CA VAL A 171 -4.17 -9.74 12.41
C VAL A 171 -4.76 -10.96 13.12
N PRO A 172 -5.95 -10.86 13.75
CA PRO A 172 -6.60 -12.02 14.33
C PRO A 172 -6.96 -13.03 13.23
N LYS A 173 -6.92 -14.33 13.55
CA LYS A 173 -7.31 -15.42 12.62
C LYS A 173 -8.72 -15.23 12.02
N SER A 174 -9.63 -14.62 12.78
CA SER A 174 -10.99 -14.26 12.32
C SER A 174 -11.02 -13.22 11.20
N ALA A 175 -9.91 -12.54 10.89
CA ALA A 175 -9.81 -11.66 9.73
C ALA A 175 -10.01 -12.45 8.41
N VAL A 176 -9.51 -13.69 8.34
CA VAL A 176 -9.70 -14.56 7.18
C VAL A 176 -11.18 -14.85 6.95
N ASP A 177 -11.91 -15.19 8.02
CA ASP A 177 -13.35 -15.46 7.97
C ASP A 177 -14.13 -14.22 7.51
N LYS A 178 -13.77 -13.03 8.02
CA LYS A 178 -14.40 -11.77 7.60
C LYS A 178 -14.23 -11.50 6.11
N VAL A 179 -13.05 -11.76 5.54
CA VAL A 179 -12.83 -11.60 4.09
C VAL A 179 -13.65 -12.62 3.30
N LEU A 180 -13.72 -13.86 3.76
CA LEU A 180 -14.55 -14.90 3.14
C LEU A 180 -16.04 -14.54 3.17
N ASP A 181 -16.53 -13.96 4.26
CA ASP A 181 -17.93 -13.53 4.36
C ASP A 181 -18.25 -12.40 3.38
N VAL A 182 -17.36 -11.42 3.24
CA VAL A 182 -17.49 -10.35 2.22
C VAL A 182 -17.52 -10.94 0.80
N LEU A 183 -16.75 -11.98 0.54
CA LEU A 183 -16.72 -12.66 -0.76
C LEU A 183 -17.98 -13.48 -1.07
N ARG A 184 -18.74 -13.86 -0.04
CA ARG A 184 -19.99 -14.63 -0.17
C ARG A 184 -21.25 -13.75 -0.30
N GLY A 185 -21.19 -12.50 0.18
CA GLY A 185 -22.31 -11.52 0.20
C GLY A 185 -22.94 -11.32 1.57
#